data_AF-A0A6P5FVP8-F1
#
_entry.id   AF-A0A6P5FVP8-F1
#
_cell.length_a   1.000
_cell.length_b   1.000
_cell.length_c   1.000
_cell.angle_alpha   90.00
_cell.angle_beta   90.00
_cell.angle_gamma   90.00
#
_symmetry.space_group_name_H-M   'P 1'
#
loop_
_entity.id
_entity.type
_entity.pdbx_description
1 polymer ?
#
loop_
_entity_poly.entity_id
_entity_poly.type
_entity_poly.pdbx_seq_one_letter_code
_entity_poly.pdbx_strand_id
1 'polypeptide(L)'
;MRPIGVPLRRPGRESVVVIMGATGAGKTRLSVDAAVRLPGEVVNSDKLQLYRGLDLTTNKLPPPLRRGVPHHLLGSSSADLPPAAYRPLAAAAVASAASRLRVPVVAGGSASLIHALLAARFDPRADPFSAAGAAARSRVRIRYRCCFIWVDVERELLEEHLDRRVDEMVGAGMVAELEEQFRNAQKSGEEHRFEKFLGPLGKAIGVKEFGKYFAKECAYADAVEAVKAANRRLAAAQAEKIRRIATEWGWPLRRVDATPAVRARLDGNADAAAWETHVLRPAMEAVEEFLIRGEEEEEDERVEVDGVEGELFPTVGFSCCC
;
A
#
# COMPACT_ATOMS: atom_id res chain seq x y z
N MET A 1 -8.21 25.66 -22.79
CA MET A 1 -8.99 24.46 -22.46
C MET A 1 -8.64 23.38 -23.47
N ARG A 2 -7.94 22.31 -23.09
CA ARG A 2 -7.68 21.15 -23.97
C ARG A 2 -8.76 20.08 -23.71
N PRO A 3 -9.20 19.34 -24.74
CA PRO A 3 -10.38 18.48 -24.64
C PRO A 3 -10.08 17.19 -23.85
N ILE A 4 -11.05 16.81 -23.02
CA ILE A 4 -11.12 15.52 -22.31
C ILE A 4 -11.40 14.44 -23.36
N GLY A 5 -10.46 13.52 -23.59
CA GLY A 5 -10.65 12.43 -24.55
C GLY A 5 -9.41 11.78 -25.16
N VAL A 6 -8.18 12.11 -24.72
CA VAL A 6 -7.00 11.35 -25.15
C VAL A 6 -7.00 10.01 -24.41
N PRO A 7 -6.97 8.86 -25.11
CA PRO A 7 -6.85 7.57 -24.43
C PRO A 7 -5.50 7.56 -23.70
N LEU A 8 -5.50 7.33 -22.39
CA LEU A 8 -4.29 7.02 -21.63
C LEU A 8 -3.65 5.79 -22.30
N ARG A 9 -2.56 6.02 -23.05
CA ARG A 9 -1.79 4.98 -23.72
C ARG A 9 -0.76 4.41 -22.74
N ARG A 10 0.04 3.47 -23.24
CA ARG A 10 0.47 2.26 -22.53
C ARG A 10 1.30 2.60 -21.28
N PRO A 11 1.03 1.98 -20.11
CA PRO A 11 2.01 2.00 -19.04
C PRO A 11 3.29 1.32 -19.56
N GLY A 12 4.41 2.04 -19.52
CA GLY A 12 5.73 1.43 -19.75
C GLY A 12 5.89 0.19 -18.89
N ARG A 13 6.60 -0.83 -19.39
CA ARG A 13 6.53 -2.24 -18.93
C ARG A 13 6.79 -2.47 -17.43
N GLU A 14 7.28 -1.45 -16.71
CA GLU A 14 7.65 -1.51 -15.30
C GLU A 14 7.14 -0.32 -14.45
N SER A 15 6.11 0.41 -14.91
CA SER A 15 5.52 1.53 -14.16
C SER A 15 4.61 1.07 -13.03
N VAL A 16 4.86 1.52 -11.81
CA VAL A 16 4.09 1.18 -10.59
C VAL A 16 3.66 2.44 -9.85
N VAL A 17 2.39 2.52 -9.49
CA VAL A 17 1.88 3.58 -8.59
C VAL A 17 1.94 3.05 -7.16
N VAL A 18 2.51 3.84 -6.24
CA VAL A 18 2.70 3.45 -4.84
C VAL A 18 2.03 4.47 -3.95
N ILE A 19 0.98 4.05 -3.24
CA ILE A 19 0.20 4.90 -2.33
C ILE A 19 0.60 4.60 -0.88
N MET A 20 1.22 5.59 -0.26
CA MET A 20 1.72 5.57 1.12
C MET A 20 0.93 6.54 2.00
N GLY A 21 1.00 6.35 3.32
CA GLY A 21 0.26 7.14 4.31
C GLY A 21 0.03 6.38 5.61
N ALA A 22 -0.26 7.09 6.69
CA ALA A 22 -0.62 6.48 7.97
C ALA A 22 -1.97 5.74 7.89
N THR A 23 -2.21 4.80 8.80
CA THR A 23 -3.55 4.19 8.98
C THR A 23 -4.60 5.29 9.15
N GLY A 24 -5.78 5.11 8.56
CA GLY A 24 -6.84 6.13 8.58
C GLY A 24 -6.71 7.25 7.54
N ALA A 25 -5.53 7.47 6.94
CA ALA A 25 -5.33 8.58 5.99
C ALA A 25 -6.07 8.44 4.64
N GLY A 26 -6.75 7.31 4.36
CA GLY A 26 -7.52 7.14 3.13
C GLY A 26 -6.80 6.45 1.96
N LYS A 27 -5.63 5.83 2.19
CA LYS A 27 -4.88 5.09 1.15
C LYS A 27 -5.73 4.13 0.32
N THR A 28 -6.58 3.34 0.99
CA THR A 28 -7.45 2.34 0.35
C THR A 28 -8.52 2.98 -0.53
N ARG A 29 -9.07 4.14 -0.13
CA ARG A 29 -10.00 4.90 -0.96
C ARG A 29 -9.28 5.42 -2.20
N LEU A 30 -8.10 6.01 -2.02
CA LEU A 30 -7.31 6.54 -3.14
C LEU A 30 -6.88 5.44 -4.11
N SER A 31 -6.51 4.25 -3.62
CA SER A 31 -6.10 3.15 -4.50
C SER A 31 -7.22 2.64 -5.38
N VAL A 32 -8.46 2.58 -4.86
CA VAL A 32 -9.62 2.21 -5.66
C VAL A 32 -9.99 3.34 -6.62
N ASP A 33 -10.03 4.59 -6.15
CA ASP A 33 -10.37 5.73 -7.01
C ASP A 33 -9.37 5.88 -8.17
N ALA A 34 -8.07 5.73 -7.90
CA ALA A 34 -7.03 5.73 -8.92
C ALA A 34 -7.18 4.53 -9.87
N ALA A 35 -7.43 3.32 -9.37
CA ALA A 35 -7.58 2.12 -10.19
C ALA A 35 -8.92 2.03 -10.95
N VAL A 36 -9.88 2.93 -10.68
CA VAL A 36 -11.07 3.12 -11.51
C VAL A 36 -10.81 4.14 -12.61
N ARG A 37 -10.11 5.24 -12.31
CA ARG A 37 -9.77 6.28 -13.31
C ARG A 37 -8.74 5.80 -14.30
N LEU A 38 -7.75 5.07 -13.80
CA LEU A 38 -6.81 4.31 -14.58
C LEU A 38 -7.42 2.93 -14.81
N PRO A 39 -7.12 2.25 -15.92
CA PRO A 39 -7.35 0.82 -15.99
C PRO A 39 -6.35 0.12 -15.03
N GLY A 40 -6.58 0.16 -13.73
CA GLY A 40 -5.63 -0.28 -12.70
C GLY A 40 -6.05 -1.53 -11.93
N GLU A 41 -5.09 -2.13 -11.23
CA GLU A 41 -5.31 -3.24 -10.29
C GLU A 41 -4.54 -2.98 -8.99
N VAL A 42 -5.16 -3.27 -7.83
CA VAL A 42 -4.58 -2.96 -6.52
C VAL A 42 -3.75 -4.13 -5.99
N VAL A 43 -2.54 -3.86 -5.52
CA VAL A 43 -1.68 -4.83 -4.82
C VAL A 43 -1.57 -4.40 -3.36
N ASN A 44 -2.13 -5.20 -2.45
CA ASN A 44 -2.10 -4.90 -1.03
C ASN A 44 -0.67 -5.01 -0.46
N SER A 45 -0.27 -4.01 0.32
CA SER A 45 0.99 -3.95 1.06
C SER A 45 0.78 -3.65 2.56
N ASP A 46 -0.40 -3.96 3.10
CA ASP A 46 -0.62 -4.04 4.54
C ASP A 46 -0.43 -5.48 5.03
N LYS A 47 0.52 -5.68 5.96
CA LYS A 47 0.92 -6.98 6.47
C LYS A 47 -0.22 -7.75 7.13
N LEU A 48 -1.17 -7.09 7.80
CA LEU A 48 -2.26 -7.78 8.48
C LEU A 48 -3.37 -8.14 7.50
N GLN A 49 -3.53 -7.34 6.44
CA GLN A 49 -4.53 -7.58 5.41
C GLN A 49 -4.15 -8.70 4.43
N LEU A 50 -2.93 -9.23 4.49
CA LEU A 50 -2.51 -10.40 3.70
C LEU A 50 -3.27 -11.69 4.08
N TYR A 51 -3.72 -11.78 5.33
CA TYR A 51 -4.22 -13.02 5.93
C TYR A 51 -5.75 -13.13 5.87
N ARG A 52 -6.25 -14.35 5.70
CA ARG A 52 -7.69 -14.67 5.75
C ARG A 52 -8.27 -14.48 7.15
N GLY A 53 -9.48 -13.96 7.23
CA GLY A 53 -10.19 -13.72 8.50
C GLY A 53 -9.80 -12.41 9.16
N LEU A 54 -10.50 -12.09 10.25
CA LEU A 54 -10.39 -10.80 10.95
C LEU A 54 -10.60 -9.60 10.01
N ASP A 55 -11.57 -9.66 9.12
CA ASP A 55 -11.77 -8.66 8.06
C ASP A 55 -12.18 -7.30 8.63
N LEU A 56 -13.00 -7.28 9.69
CA LEU A 56 -13.35 -6.05 10.40
C LEU A 56 -12.14 -5.53 11.18
N THR A 57 -11.53 -6.38 12.01
CA THR A 57 -10.38 -6.00 12.85
C THR A 57 -9.19 -5.48 12.05
N THR A 58 -8.91 -6.09 10.89
CA THR A 58 -7.82 -5.66 9.99
C THR A 58 -8.25 -4.62 8.96
N ASN A 59 -9.50 -4.15 9.03
CA ASN A 59 -10.07 -3.11 8.19
C ASN A 59 -9.90 -3.39 6.69
N LYS A 60 -10.17 -4.63 6.26
CA LYS A 60 -10.11 -5.01 4.85
C LYS A 60 -11.26 -4.37 4.10
N LEU A 61 -11.00 -3.91 2.88
CA LEU A 61 -12.05 -3.34 2.03
C LEU A 61 -13.03 -4.46 1.59
N PRO A 62 -14.32 -4.38 1.95
CA PRO A 62 -15.29 -5.40 1.57
C PRO A 62 -15.54 -5.36 0.05
N PRO A 63 -15.90 -6.50 -0.58
CA PRO A 63 -16.03 -6.61 -2.03
C PRO A 63 -16.89 -5.52 -2.72
N PRO A 64 -18.06 -5.13 -2.18
CA PRO A 64 -18.89 -4.09 -2.82
C PRO A 64 -18.18 -2.73 -2.94
N LEU A 65 -17.33 -2.38 -1.98
CA LEU A 65 -16.60 -1.12 -1.95
C LEU A 65 -15.35 -1.12 -2.85
N ARG A 66 -14.99 -2.28 -3.43
CA ARG A 66 -13.87 -2.40 -4.39
C ARG A 66 -14.25 -1.89 -5.79
N ARG A 67 -15.54 -1.65 -6.07
CA ARG A 67 -16.02 -1.09 -7.36
C ARG A 67 -15.56 -1.88 -8.59
N GLY A 68 -15.46 -3.21 -8.46
CA GLY A 68 -14.99 -4.10 -9.53
C GLY A 68 -13.47 -4.09 -9.76
N VAL A 69 -12.70 -3.29 -9.02
CA VAL A 69 -11.24 -3.26 -9.13
C VAL A 69 -10.64 -4.57 -8.60
N PRO A 70 -9.81 -5.28 -9.39
CA PRO A 70 -9.08 -6.46 -8.92
C PRO A 70 -8.14 -6.10 -7.77
N HIS A 71 -8.15 -6.93 -6.72
CA HIS A 71 -7.26 -6.79 -5.57
C HIS A 71 -6.41 -8.05 -5.41
N HIS A 72 -5.10 -7.86 -5.39
CA HIS A 72 -4.10 -8.90 -5.15
C HIS A 72 -3.62 -8.85 -3.71
N LEU A 73 -3.32 -10.03 -3.14
CA LEU A 73 -2.76 -10.19 -1.80
C LEU A 73 -3.62 -9.59 -0.67
N LEU A 74 -4.94 -9.53 -0.87
CA LEU A 74 -5.90 -9.09 0.14
C LEU A 74 -6.68 -10.30 0.66
N GLY A 75 -6.39 -10.73 1.89
CA GLY A 75 -7.03 -11.88 2.52
C GLY A 75 -6.73 -13.20 1.81
N SER A 76 -5.56 -13.35 1.19
CA SER A 76 -5.27 -14.50 0.34
C SER A 76 -4.48 -15.62 1.03
N SER A 77 -3.77 -15.33 2.13
CA SER A 77 -2.87 -16.28 2.80
C SER A 77 -3.41 -16.80 4.13
N SER A 78 -3.06 -18.03 4.47
CA SER A 78 -3.15 -18.60 5.82
C SER A 78 -1.78 -18.88 6.44
N ALA A 79 -0.71 -18.84 5.65
CA ALA A 79 0.67 -19.02 6.10
C ALA A 79 1.34 -17.67 6.37
N ASP A 80 2.31 -17.64 7.29
CA ASP A 80 3.10 -16.43 7.60
C ASP A 80 3.80 -15.91 6.34
N LEU A 81 3.66 -14.60 6.09
CA LEU A 81 4.22 -13.93 4.93
C LEU A 81 5.18 -12.82 5.37
N PRO A 82 6.39 -13.18 5.82
CA PRO A 82 7.44 -12.19 6.06
C PRO A 82 7.79 -11.45 4.76
N PRO A 83 8.44 -10.28 4.84
CA PRO A 83 8.74 -9.46 3.65
C PRO A 83 9.47 -10.21 2.52
N ALA A 84 10.34 -11.17 2.87
CA ALA A 84 11.03 -12.03 1.92
C ALA A 84 10.10 -12.94 1.10
N ALA A 85 9.07 -13.50 1.74
CA ALA A 85 8.06 -14.33 1.10
C ALA A 85 7.01 -13.47 0.34
N TYR A 86 6.72 -12.28 0.85
CA TYR A 86 5.84 -11.32 0.19
C TYR A 86 6.42 -10.80 -1.14
N ARG A 87 7.73 -10.47 -1.19
CA ARG A 87 8.38 -9.88 -2.38
C ARG A 87 8.08 -10.61 -3.69
N PRO A 88 8.30 -11.94 -3.84
CA PRO A 88 8.02 -12.64 -5.09
C PRO A 88 6.52 -12.67 -5.43
N LEU A 89 5.63 -12.81 -4.45
CA LEU A 89 4.18 -12.80 -4.66
C LEU A 89 3.69 -11.45 -5.17
N ALA A 90 4.15 -10.36 -4.56
CA ALA A 90 3.79 -9.01 -4.96
C ALA A 90 4.40 -8.65 -6.32
N ALA A 91 5.63 -9.10 -6.61
CA ALA A 91 6.23 -8.93 -7.94
C ALA A 91 5.45 -9.68 -9.02
N ALA A 92 4.97 -10.90 -8.73
CA ALA A 92 4.11 -11.65 -9.64
C ALA A 92 2.76 -10.95 -9.87
N ALA A 93 2.15 -10.37 -8.83
CA ALA A 93 0.94 -9.57 -8.96
C ALA A 93 1.15 -8.32 -9.84
N VAL A 94 2.25 -7.60 -9.62
CA VAL A 94 2.64 -6.44 -10.45
C VAL A 94 2.83 -6.85 -11.92
N ALA A 95 3.61 -7.91 -12.18
CA ALA A 95 3.84 -8.40 -13.54
C ALA A 95 2.57 -8.90 -14.22
N SER A 96 1.68 -9.53 -13.44
CA SER A 96 0.37 -10.02 -13.90
C SER A 96 -0.56 -8.87 -14.29
N ALA A 97 -0.64 -7.80 -13.50
CA ALA A 97 -1.41 -6.60 -13.87
C ALA A 97 -0.83 -5.94 -15.12
N ALA A 98 0.50 -5.76 -15.16
CA ALA A 98 1.19 -5.17 -16.32
C ALA A 98 0.98 -5.98 -17.62
N SER A 99 0.99 -7.31 -17.56
CA SER A 99 0.75 -8.15 -18.75
C SER A 99 -0.66 -8.04 -19.31
N ARG A 100 -1.63 -7.60 -18.50
CA ARG A 100 -2.99 -7.25 -18.93
C ARG A 100 -3.15 -5.79 -19.32
N LEU A 101 -2.04 -5.05 -19.48
CA LEU A 101 -2.01 -3.61 -19.76
C LEU A 101 -2.75 -2.81 -18.68
N ARG A 102 -2.69 -3.27 -17.42
CA ARG A 102 -3.28 -2.59 -16.27
C ARG A 102 -2.19 -1.96 -15.41
N VAL A 103 -2.47 -0.78 -14.87
CA VAL A 103 -1.54 -0.07 -13.97
C VAL A 103 -1.52 -0.76 -12.60
N PRO A 104 -0.39 -1.29 -12.13
CA PRO A 104 -0.27 -1.83 -10.79
C PRO A 104 -0.28 -0.69 -9.75
N VAL A 105 -1.24 -0.72 -8.83
CA VAL A 105 -1.39 0.25 -7.74
C VAL A 105 -1.09 -0.44 -6.41
N VAL A 106 0.12 -0.26 -5.90
CA VAL A 106 0.55 -0.79 -4.61
C VAL A 106 0.04 0.14 -3.50
N ALA A 107 -0.77 -0.38 -2.57
CA ALA A 107 -1.34 0.42 -1.48
C ALA A 107 -1.30 -0.33 -0.15
N GLY A 108 -0.92 0.35 0.93
CA GLY A 108 -0.84 -0.28 2.26
C GLY A 108 -0.02 0.51 3.27
N GLY A 109 -0.14 0.13 4.55
CA GLY A 109 0.53 0.82 5.66
C GLY A 109 1.89 0.23 6.06
N SER A 110 2.32 -0.88 5.46
CA SER A 110 3.55 -1.57 5.88
C SER A 110 4.73 -1.16 5.00
N ALA A 111 5.46 -0.12 5.43
CA ALA A 111 6.65 0.38 4.74
C ALA A 111 7.73 -0.73 4.52
N SER A 112 7.78 -1.74 5.39
CA SER A 112 8.65 -2.91 5.20
C SER A 112 8.28 -3.77 4.00
N LEU A 113 6.98 -3.95 3.71
CA LEU A 113 6.53 -4.68 2.53
C LEU A 113 6.73 -3.87 1.25
N ILE A 114 6.47 -2.56 1.32
CA ILE A 114 6.74 -1.63 0.22
C ILE A 114 8.23 -1.65 -0.12
N HIS A 115 9.11 -1.48 0.87
CA HIS A 115 10.56 -1.60 0.68
C HIS A 115 10.94 -2.97 0.12
N ALA A 116 10.40 -4.06 0.68
CA ALA A 116 10.70 -5.40 0.21
C ALA A 116 10.26 -5.65 -1.23
N LEU A 117 9.21 -5.02 -1.75
CA LEU A 117 8.83 -5.09 -3.16
C LEU A 117 9.73 -4.21 -4.04
N LEU A 118 10.00 -2.99 -3.59
CA LEU A 118 10.56 -1.92 -4.43
C LEU A 118 12.09 -1.89 -4.45
N ALA A 119 12.79 -2.36 -3.41
CA ALA A 119 14.24 -2.34 -3.40
C ALA A 119 14.82 -3.19 -4.56
N ALA A 120 15.81 -2.67 -5.28
CA ALA A 120 16.49 -3.40 -6.36
C ALA A 120 17.19 -4.66 -5.81
N ARG A 121 17.87 -4.51 -4.67
CA ARG A 121 18.42 -5.62 -3.88
C ARG A 121 17.75 -5.61 -2.50
N PHE A 122 17.12 -6.73 -2.14
CA PHE A 122 16.44 -6.88 -0.86
C PHE A 122 17.23 -7.83 0.04
N ASP A 123 17.65 -7.34 1.21
CA ASP A 123 18.26 -8.15 2.25
C ASP A 123 17.22 -8.45 3.34
N PRO A 124 16.80 -9.72 3.52
CA PRO A 124 15.82 -10.09 4.54
C PRO A 124 16.34 -9.96 5.98
N ARG A 125 17.66 -9.82 6.18
CA ARG A 125 18.28 -9.69 7.51
C ARG A 125 18.46 -8.23 7.94
N ALA A 126 18.38 -7.30 7.00
CA ALA A 126 18.52 -5.88 7.26
C ALA A 126 17.16 -5.23 7.51
N ASP A 127 17.06 -4.44 8.58
CA ASP A 127 15.96 -3.49 8.75
C ASP A 127 16.38 -2.11 8.22
N PRO A 128 15.87 -1.66 7.06
CA PRO A 128 16.24 -0.36 6.51
C PRO A 128 15.73 0.81 7.36
N PHE A 129 14.74 0.57 8.23
CA PHE A 129 14.18 1.57 9.14
C PHE A 129 14.95 1.70 10.45
N SER A 130 15.88 0.77 10.73
CA SER A 130 16.77 0.83 11.90
C SER A 130 17.83 1.92 11.78
N ALA A 131 18.41 2.32 12.92
CA ALA A 131 19.51 3.27 12.98
C ALA A 131 20.81 2.75 12.32
N ALA A 132 21.01 1.43 12.26
CA ALA A 132 22.13 0.83 11.53
C ALA A 132 21.86 0.82 10.01
N GLY A 133 20.60 0.58 9.61
CA GLY A 133 20.12 0.70 8.23
C GLY A 133 20.37 2.10 7.66
N ALA A 134 20.13 3.14 8.49
CA ALA A 134 21.14 4.17 8.77
C ALA A 134 22.08 4.61 7.65
N ALA A 135 23.28 4.09 7.79
CA ALA A 135 24.48 4.48 7.09
C ALA A 135 24.61 3.79 5.72
N ALA A 136 23.86 2.73 5.45
CA ALA A 136 23.85 2.01 4.17
C ALA A 136 22.94 2.67 3.10
N ARG A 137 22.39 3.84 3.40
CA ARG A 137 21.33 4.54 2.62
C ARG A 137 21.80 5.33 1.42
N SER A 138 23.05 5.16 0.98
CA SER A 138 23.52 5.75 -0.27
C SER A 138 22.76 5.12 -1.44
N ARG A 139 21.58 5.69 -1.73
CA ARG A 139 20.69 5.41 -2.87
C ARG A 139 20.19 3.97 -2.92
N VAL A 140 19.18 3.64 -2.10
CA VAL A 140 18.36 2.42 -2.32
C VAL A 140 17.75 2.52 -3.72
N ARG A 141 18.40 1.85 -4.68
CA ARG A 141 17.90 1.78 -6.06
C ARG A 141 16.55 1.07 -6.05
N ILE A 142 15.62 1.59 -6.81
CA ILE A 142 14.26 1.04 -6.91
C ILE A 142 14.22 0.11 -8.15
N ARG A 143 13.53 -1.02 -8.02
CA ARG A 143 13.38 -2.06 -9.04
C ARG A 143 12.47 -1.63 -10.20
N TYR A 144 11.50 -0.78 -9.91
CA TYR A 144 10.48 -0.34 -10.85
C TYR A 144 10.54 1.17 -11.04
N ARG A 145 10.03 1.66 -12.16
CA ARG A 145 9.71 3.06 -12.32
C ARG A 145 8.48 3.36 -11.44
N CYS A 146 8.65 4.16 -10.39
CA CYS A 146 7.60 4.35 -9.38
C CYS A 146 7.07 5.78 -9.34
N CYS A 147 5.74 5.94 -9.29
CA CYS A 147 5.09 7.16 -8.85
C CYS A 147 4.66 7.01 -7.40
N PHE A 148 5.27 7.77 -6.49
CA PHE A 148 4.95 7.73 -5.07
C PHE A 148 3.95 8.82 -4.71
N ILE A 149 2.78 8.42 -4.23
CA ILE A 149 1.79 9.32 -3.64
C ILE A 149 1.77 9.10 -2.14
N TRP A 150 2.00 10.17 -1.37
CA TRP A 150 1.88 10.16 0.09
C TRP A 150 0.63 10.92 0.50
N VAL A 151 -0.37 10.18 1.01
CA VAL A 151 -1.57 10.76 1.62
C VAL A 151 -1.25 11.14 3.06
N ASP A 152 -1.20 12.45 3.32
CA ASP A 152 -0.89 13.05 4.61
C ASP A 152 -2.15 13.65 5.24
N VAL A 153 -2.22 13.62 6.57
CA VAL A 153 -3.31 14.21 7.36
C VAL A 153 -2.68 14.85 8.59
N GLU A 154 -3.16 16.02 8.98
CA GLU A 154 -2.78 16.66 10.23
C GLU A 154 -3.04 15.73 11.43
N ARG A 155 -2.09 15.74 12.39
CA ARG A 155 -1.97 14.66 13.39
C ARG A 155 -3.20 14.62 14.29
N GLU A 156 -3.60 15.76 14.81
CA GLU A 156 -4.68 15.91 15.77
C GLU A 156 -6.02 15.44 15.15
N LEU A 157 -6.32 15.88 13.93
CA LEU A 157 -7.49 15.42 13.18
C LEU A 157 -7.42 13.94 12.80
N LEU A 158 -6.22 13.42 12.48
CA LEU A 158 -6.05 12.00 12.19
C LEU A 158 -6.32 11.15 13.44
N GLU A 159 -5.85 11.58 14.60
CA GLU A 159 -6.09 10.90 15.87
C GLU A 159 -7.57 10.86 16.22
N GLU A 160 -8.29 11.98 16.10
CA GLU A 160 -9.74 12.01 16.30
C GLU A 160 -10.47 11.12 15.28
N HIS A 161 -10.06 11.15 14.02
CA HIS A 161 -10.65 10.30 12.99
C HIS A 161 -10.43 8.81 13.26
N LEU A 162 -9.26 8.43 13.76
CA LEU A 162 -8.96 7.05 14.12
C LEU A 162 -9.82 6.58 15.30
N ASP A 163 -10.06 7.44 16.29
CA ASP A 163 -10.90 7.11 17.43
C ASP A 163 -12.34 6.83 16.99
N ARG A 164 -12.92 7.71 16.17
CA ARG A 164 -14.25 7.48 15.59
C ARG A 164 -14.30 6.23 14.72
N ARG A 165 -13.24 5.95 13.94
CA ARG A 165 -13.15 4.74 13.14
C ARG A 165 -13.15 3.48 13.99
N VAL A 166 -12.49 3.49 15.15
CA VAL A 166 -12.54 2.36 16.09
C VAL A 166 -13.95 2.17 16.62
N ASP A 167 -14.64 3.25 16.97
CA ASP A 167 -16.04 3.18 17.42
C ASP A 167 -16.96 2.59 16.32
N GLU A 168 -16.77 3.00 15.06
CA GLU A 168 -17.45 2.44 13.90
C GLU A 168 -17.14 0.94 13.70
N MET A 169 -15.88 0.53 13.83
CA MET A 169 -15.45 -0.88 13.72
C MET A 169 -16.10 -1.72 14.82
N VAL A 170 -16.15 -1.21 16.05
CA VAL A 170 -16.82 -1.84 17.19
C VAL A 170 -18.31 -1.98 16.91
N GLY A 171 -18.97 -0.90 16.48
CA GLY A 171 -20.39 -0.90 16.11
C GLY A 171 -20.72 -1.83 14.94
N ALA A 172 -19.77 -2.05 14.02
CA ALA A 172 -19.90 -2.98 12.90
C ALA A 172 -19.66 -4.45 13.27
N GLY A 173 -19.31 -4.76 14.53
CA GLY A 173 -19.17 -6.13 15.01
C GLY A 173 -17.73 -6.65 15.16
N MET A 174 -16.72 -5.77 15.18
CA MET A 174 -15.32 -6.15 15.42
C MET A 174 -15.16 -7.00 16.69
N VAL A 175 -15.88 -6.67 17.77
CA VAL A 175 -15.80 -7.40 19.04
C VAL A 175 -16.36 -8.81 18.90
N ALA A 176 -17.49 -8.97 18.20
CA ALA A 176 -18.10 -10.27 17.96
C ALA A 176 -17.18 -11.16 17.09
N GLU A 177 -16.53 -10.58 16.08
CA GLU A 177 -15.53 -11.26 15.26
C GLU A 177 -14.38 -11.81 16.12
N LEU A 178 -13.85 -11.01 17.06
CA LEU A 178 -12.77 -11.42 17.95
C LEU A 178 -13.23 -12.41 19.02
N GLU A 179 -14.44 -12.24 19.56
CA GLU A 179 -15.01 -13.14 20.57
C GLU A 179 -15.25 -14.54 20.01
N GLU A 180 -15.67 -14.66 18.74
CA GLU A 180 -15.78 -15.95 18.07
C GLU A 180 -14.42 -16.66 17.99
N GLN A 181 -13.37 -15.94 17.60
CA GLN A 181 -12.02 -16.50 17.57
C GLN A 181 -11.52 -16.89 18.96
N PHE A 182 -11.83 -16.09 19.98
CA PHE A 182 -11.47 -16.41 21.36
C PHE A 182 -12.17 -17.68 21.85
N ARG A 183 -13.47 -17.85 21.55
CA ARG A 183 -14.21 -19.08 21.83
C ARG A 183 -13.62 -20.30 21.11
N ASN A 184 -13.14 -20.13 19.89
CA ASN A 184 -12.44 -21.20 19.16
C ASN A 184 -11.11 -21.57 19.84
N ALA A 185 -10.35 -20.59 20.32
CA ALA A 185 -9.14 -20.84 21.11
C ALA A 185 -9.46 -21.59 22.42
N GLN A 186 -10.54 -21.22 23.12
CA GLN A 186 -10.99 -21.91 24.34
C GLN A 186 -11.36 -23.38 24.09
N LYS A 187 -12.05 -23.67 22.99
CA LYS A 187 -12.38 -25.07 22.62
C LYS A 187 -11.13 -25.92 22.38
N SER A 188 -10.04 -25.30 21.96
CA SER A 188 -8.74 -25.95 21.76
C SER A 188 -7.82 -25.91 22.99
N GLY A 189 -8.25 -25.28 24.10
CA GLY A 189 -7.42 -25.08 25.29
C GLY A 189 -6.25 -24.11 25.10
N GLU A 190 -6.33 -23.22 24.11
CA GLU A 190 -5.28 -22.27 23.73
C GLU A 190 -5.63 -20.81 24.07
N GLU A 191 -6.65 -20.56 24.89
CA GLU A 191 -7.12 -19.21 25.26
C GLU A 191 -6.03 -18.36 25.93
N HIS A 192 -5.20 -18.97 26.77
CA HIS A 192 -4.05 -18.31 27.40
C HIS A 192 -2.96 -17.88 26.40
N ARG A 193 -3.06 -18.33 25.15
CA ARG A 193 -2.16 -18.03 24.06
C ARG A 193 -2.93 -17.49 22.85
N PHE A 194 -4.03 -16.78 23.06
CA PHE A 194 -4.92 -16.27 22.01
C PHE A 194 -4.20 -15.58 20.84
N GLU A 195 -3.24 -14.71 21.11
CA GLU A 195 -2.42 -14.07 20.06
C GLU A 195 -1.68 -15.12 19.20
N LYS A 196 -1.11 -16.15 19.82
CA LYS A 196 -0.38 -17.20 19.10
C LYS A 196 -1.32 -18.15 18.36
N PHE A 197 -2.50 -18.43 18.92
CA PHE A 197 -3.56 -19.21 18.27
C PHE A 197 -3.96 -18.61 16.92
N LEU A 198 -4.04 -17.28 16.85
CA LEU A 198 -4.33 -16.54 15.61
C LEU A 198 -3.13 -16.44 14.65
N GLY A 199 -1.97 -16.99 15.00
CA GLY A 199 -0.77 -16.95 14.17
C GLY A 199 -0.37 -15.51 13.82
N PRO A 200 -0.12 -15.18 12.53
CA PRO A 200 0.26 -13.83 12.13
C PRO A 200 -0.79 -12.75 12.47
N LEU A 201 -2.08 -13.10 12.45
CA LEU A 201 -3.17 -12.19 12.79
C LEU A 201 -3.20 -11.83 14.29
N GLY A 202 -2.52 -12.59 15.14
CA GLY A 202 -2.32 -12.26 16.55
C GLY A 202 -1.74 -10.88 16.80
N LYS A 203 -1.02 -10.33 15.82
CA LYS A 203 -0.38 -9.01 15.87
C LYS A 203 -1.33 -7.87 15.50
N ALA A 204 -2.59 -8.15 15.17
CA ALA A 204 -3.57 -7.13 14.84
C ALA A 204 -4.00 -6.34 16.07
N ILE A 205 -4.07 -5.01 15.93
CA ILE A 205 -4.61 -4.14 16.99
C ILE A 205 -6.08 -4.50 17.17
N GLY A 206 -6.48 -4.79 18.40
CA GLY A 206 -7.77 -5.37 18.75
C GLY A 206 -7.63 -6.75 19.37
N VAL A 207 -6.72 -7.59 18.86
CA VAL A 207 -6.60 -8.98 19.31
C VAL A 207 -6.11 -9.05 20.76
N LYS A 208 -4.99 -8.38 21.05
CA LYS A 208 -4.42 -8.36 22.40
C LYS A 208 -5.32 -7.62 23.38
N GLU A 209 -5.87 -6.49 22.94
CA GLU A 209 -6.69 -5.60 23.74
C GLU A 209 -8.00 -6.28 24.16
N PHE A 210 -8.76 -6.85 23.22
CA PHE A 210 -9.98 -7.58 23.55
C PHE A 210 -9.71 -8.97 24.12
N GLY A 211 -8.56 -9.59 23.82
CA GLY A 211 -8.13 -10.82 24.48
C GLY A 211 -8.10 -10.68 26.01
N LYS A 212 -7.60 -9.55 26.53
CA LYS A 212 -7.65 -9.22 27.96
C LYS A 212 -9.07 -9.06 28.49
N TYR A 213 -9.94 -8.39 27.73
CA TYR A 213 -11.35 -8.25 28.09
C TYR A 213 -12.05 -9.62 28.18
N PHE A 214 -11.86 -10.50 27.20
CA PHE A 214 -12.45 -11.84 27.20
C PHE A 214 -11.90 -12.72 28.34
N ALA A 215 -10.63 -12.52 28.72
CA ALA A 215 -10.00 -13.13 29.89
C ALA A 215 -10.41 -12.48 31.23
N LYS A 216 -11.28 -11.46 31.21
CA LYS A 216 -11.75 -10.70 32.38
C LYS A 216 -10.64 -9.94 33.13
N GLU A 217 -9.58 -9.56 32.42
CA GLU A 217 -8.44 -8.81 32.98
C GLU A 217 -8.64 -7.28 32.94
N CYS A 218 -9.56 -6.78 32.09
CA CYS A 218 -9.91 -5.36 32.01
C CYS A 218 -11.39 -5.17 31.65
N ALA A 219 -11.92 -3.96 31.86
CA ALA A 219 -13.27 -3.64 31.43
C ALA A 219 -13.34 -3.47 29.90
N TYR A 220 -14.56 -3.57 29.36
CA TYR A 220 -14.81 -3.36 27.93
C TYR A 220 -14.33 -1.98 27.45
N ALA A 221 -14.65 -0.93 28.22
CA ALA A 221 -14.24 0.45 27.90
C ALA A 221 -12.72 0.60 27.84
N ASP A 222 -11.99 -0.06 28.76
CA ASP A 222 -10.52 -0.04 28.78
C ASP A 222 -9.92 -0.71 27.53
N ALA A 223 -10.53 -1.79 27.06
CA ALA A 223 -10.11 -2.46 25.84
C ALA A 223 -10.34 -1.58 24.59
N VAL A 224 -11.50 -0.91 24.50
CA VAL A 224 -11.78 0.05 23.41
C VAL A 224 -10.75 1.18 23.41
N GLU A 225 -10.50 1.81 24.56
CA GLU A 225 -9.51 2.89 24.68
C GLU A 225 -8.08 2.42 24.38
N ALA A 226 -7.72 1.19 24.75
CA ALA A 226 -6.45 0.60 24.38
C ALA A 226 -6.30 0.42 22.86
N VAL A 227 -7.36 0.00 22.16
CA VAL A 227 -7.38 -0.12 20.69
C VAL A 227 -7.21 1.25 20.02
N LYS A 228 -7.91 2.27 20.53
CA LYS A 228 -7.77 3.66 20.05
C LYS A 228 -6.34 4.16 20.23
N ALA A 229 -5.80 4.05 21.43
CA ALA A 229 -4.42 4.46 21.75
C ALA A 229 -3.38 3.71 20.89
N ALA A 230 -3.56 2.41 20.65
CA ALA A 230 -2.69 1.63 19.79
C ALA A 230 -2.75 2.10 18.32
N ASN A 231 -3.94 2.42 17.80
CA ASN A 231 -4.10 2.98 16.45
C ASN A 231 -3.41 4.34 16.30
N ARG A 232 -3.55 5.25 17.27
CA ARG A 232 -2.86 6.55 17.27
C ARG A 232 -1.34 6.39 17.26
N ARG A 233 -0.78 5.51 18.11
CA ARG A 233 0.66 5.19 18.13
C ARG A 233 1.15 4.61 16.80
N LEU A 234 0.36 3.70 16.21
CA LEU A 234 0.69 3.13 14.90
C LEU A 234 0.72 4.21 13.81
N ALA A 235 -0.27 5.09 13.78
CA ALA A 235 -0.36 6.18 12.82
C ALA A 235 0.84 7.13 12.92
N ALA A 236 1.18 7.56 14.14
CA ALA A 236 2.35 8.40 14.40
C ALA A 236 3.65 7.72 13.95
N ALA A 237 3.84 6.44 14.28
CA ALA A 237 5.02 5.68 13.86
C ALA A 237 5.11 5.49 12.33
N GLN A 238 3.97 5.32 11.65
CA GLN A 238 3.92 5.24 10.19
C GLN A 238 4.23 6.59 9.53
N ALA A 239 3.64 7.68 10.03
CA ALA A 239 3.90 9.02 9.52
C ALA A 239 5.38 9.38 9.64
N GLU A 240 6.00 9.08 10.79
CA GLU A 240 7.43 9.30 11.00
C GLU A 240 8.29 8.49 10.01
N LYS A 241 7.99 7.19 9.83
CA LYS A 241 8.70 6.37 8.83
C LYS A 241 8.58 6.94 7.42
N ILE A 242 7.41 7.41 7.01
CA ILE A 242 7.20 7.99 5.68
C ILE A 242 7.97 9.30 5.53
N ARG A 243 7.97 10.16 6.55
CA ARG A 243 8.79 11.38 6.57
C ARG A 243 10.27 11.05 6.36
N ARG A 244 10.80 10.06 7.07
CA ARG A 244 12.18 9.61 6.89
C ARG A 244 12.45 9.05 5.50
N ILE A 245 11.51 8.34 4.89
CA ILE A 245 11.64 7.91 3.47
C ILE A 245 11.74 9.13 2.55
N ALA A 246 10.88 10.13 2.75
CA ALA A 246 10.87 11.34 1.93
C ALA A 246 12.15 12.18 2.09
N THR A 247 12.67 12.31 3.31
CA THR A 247 13.81 13.20 3.61
C THR A 247 15.16 12.52 3.57
N GLU A 248 15.27 11.28 4.06
CA GLU A 248 16.56 10.58 4.22
C GLU A 248 16.86 9.62 3.05
N TRP A 249 15.83 9.03 2.41
CA TRP A 249 16.05 8.00 1.38
C TRP A 249 16.05 8.56 -0.04
N GLY A 250 15.61 9.81 -0.21
CA GLY A 250 15.54 10.48 -1.52
C GLY A 250 14.48 9.92 -2.46
N TRP A 251 13.49 9.17 -1.95
CA TRP A 251 12.36 8.73 -2.77
C TRP A 251 11.47 9.95 -3.09
N PRO A 252 11.05 10.14 -4.36
CA PRO A 252 10.33 11.34 -4.80
C PRO A 252 8.84 11.27 -4.42
N LEU A 253 8.53 11.36 -3.13
CA LEU A 253 7.15 11.31 -2.63
C LEU A 253 6.39 12.60 -3.00
N ARG A 254 5.30 12.46 -3.76
CA ARG A 254 4.31 13.52 -4.00
C ARG A 254 3.30 13.52 -2.86
N ARG A 255 3.38 14.52 -1.98
CA ARG A 255 2.45 14.66 -0.86
C ARG A 255 1.11 15.22 -1.33
N VAL A 256 0.01 14.59 -0.92
CA VAL A 256 -1.36 15.09 -1.06
C VAL A 256 -1.99 15.23 0.33
N ASP A 257 -2.66 16.34 0.57
CA ASP A 257 -3.19 16.69 1.90
C ASP A 257 -4.66 16.29 2.01
N ALA A 258 -4.94 15.24 2.78
CA ALA A 258 -6.28 14.74 3.04
C ALA A 258 -6.95 15.41 4.25
N THR A 259 -6.28 16.36 4.93
CA THR A 259 -6.81 17.07 6.10
C THR A 259 -8.18 17.71 5.85
N PRO A 260 -8.44 18.42 4.73
CA PRO A 260 -9.77 19.00 4.48
C PRO A 260 -10.87 17.95 4.36
N ALA A 261 -10.58 16.78 3.76
CA ALA A 261 -11.54 15.70 3.62
C ALA A 261 -11.83 15.02 4.96
N VAL A 262 -10.79 14.78 5.77
CA VAL A 262 -10.95 14.22 7.12
C VAL A 262 -11.74 15.17 8.01
N ARG A 263 -11.44 16.47 7.99
CA ARG A 263 -12.20 17.49 8.72
C ARG A 263 -13.68 17.49 8.31
N ALA A 264 -13.98 17.52 7.02
CA ALA A 264 -15.36 17.46 6.53
C ALA A 264 -16.11 16.23 7.06
N ARG A 265 -15.47 15.06 7.06
CA ARG A 265 -16.05 13.84 7.64
C ARG A 265 -16.27 13.96 9.16
N LEU A 266 -15.31 14.51 9.89
CA LEU A 266 -15.45 14.73 11.34
C LEU A 266 -16.55 15.72 11.70
N ASP A 267 -16.81 16.70 10.83
CA ASP A 267 -17.92 17.64 11.00
C ASP A 267 -19.29 17.04 10.61
N GLY A 268 -19.33 15.77 10.20
CA GLY A 268 -20.55 15.09 9.74
C GLY A 268 -20.98 15.46 8.32
N ASN A 269 -20.11 16.16 7.56
CA ASN A 269 -20.38 16.58 6.20
C ASN A 269 -19.96 15.52 5.17
N ALA A 270 -20.54 15.58 3.98
CA ALA A 270 -20.08 14.78 2.85
C ALA A 270 -18.65 15.19 2.45
N ASP A 271 -17.69 14.27 2.57
CA ASP A 271 -16.27 14.54 2.31
C ASP A 271 -15.88 14.47 0.82
N ALA A 272 -16.79 14.02 -0.06
CA ALA A 272 -16.49 13.68 -1.45
C ALA A 272 -15.89 14.85 -2.26
N ALA A 273 -16.43 16.06 -2.09
CA ALA A 273 -15.93 17.24 -2.79
C ALA A 273 -14.53 17.66 -2.29
N ALA A 274 -14.31 17.61 -0.98
CA ALA A 274 -13.01 17.89 -0.38
C ALA A 274 -11.96 16.83 -0.78
N TRP A 275 -12.36 15.56 -0.77
CA TRP A 275 -11.52 14.44 -1.23
C TRP A 275 -11.13 14.59 -2.71
N GLU A 276 -12.10 14.88 -3.58
CA GLU A 276 -11.86 15.11 -5.00
C GLU A 276 -10.84 16.23 -5.23
N THR A 277 -11.02 17.35 -4.54
CA THR A 277 -10.24 18.58 -4.74
C THR A 277 -8.82 18.47 -4.18
N HIS A 278 -8.68 17.92 -2.97
CA HIS A 278 -7.41 17.97 -2.22
C HIS A 278 -6.59 16.68 -2.31
N VAL A 279 -7.20 15.55 -2.65
CA VAL A 279 -6.53 14.25 -2.67
C VAL A 279 -6.53 13.64 -4.06
N LEU A 280 -7.71 13.38 -4.61
CA LEU A 280 -7.82 12.55 -5.81
C LEU A 280 -7.31 13.28 -7.05
N ARG A 281 -7.75 14.51 -7.31
CA ARG A 281 -7.28 15.27 -8.48
C ARG A 281 -5.76 15.51 -8.46
N PRO A 282 -5.14 16.04 -7.39
CA PRO A 282 -3.69 16.23 -7.36
C PRO A 282 -2.90 14.92 -7.47
N ALA A 283 -3.39 13.83 -6.87
CA ALA A 283 -2.77 12.52 -7.01
C ALA A 283 -2.83 12.02 -8.46
N MET A 284 -3.97 12.18 -9.12
CA MET A 284 -4.16 11.76 -10.51
C MET A 284 -3.33 12.58 -11.48
N GLU A 285 -3.26 13.90 -11.31
CA GLU A 285 -2.39 14.76 -12.12
C GLU A 285 -0.93 14.30 -12.05
N ALA A 286 -0.44 13.95 -10.85
CA ALA A 286 0.92 13.42 -10.68
C ALA A 286 1.11 12.03 -11.31
N VAL A 287 0.09 11.17 -11.25
CA VAL A 287 0.15 9.82 -11.86
C VAL A 287 0.10 9.91 -13.38
N GLU A 288 -0.78 10.75 -13.94
CA GLU A 288 -0.91 10.95 -15.39
C GLU A 288 0.36 11.56 -15.97
N GLU A 289 0.91 12.60 -15.33
CA GLU A 289 2.21 13.19 -15.70
C GLU A 289 3.33 12.13 -15.70
N PHE A 290 3.37 11.29 -14.65
CA PHE A 290 4.34 10.22 -14.54
C PHE A 290 4.18 9.16 -15.65
N LEU A 291 2.96 8.77 -15.96
CA LEU A 291 2.71 7.76 -16.99
C LEU A 291 3.12 8.29 -18.38
N ILE A 292 2.75 9.54 -18.71
CA ILE A 292 3.09 10.20 -19.99
C ILE A 292 4.61 10.30 -20.17
N ARG A 293 5.34 10.80 -19.16
CA ARG A 293 6.81 10.92 -19.25
C ARG A 293 7.51 9.56 -19.48
N GLY A 294 6.89 8.47 -19.05
CA GLY A 294 7.45 7.14 -19.27
C GLY A 294 7.26 6.63 -20.69
N GLU A 295 6.27 7.18 -21.41
CA GLU A 295 6.05 6.89 -22.82
C GLU A 295 7.16 7.51 -23.67
N GLU A 296 7.50 8.78 -23.42
CA GLU A 296 8.57 9.50 -24.14
C GLU A 296 9.94 8.81 -23.96
N GLU A 297 10.27 8.42 -22.72
CA GLU A 297 11.52 7.70 -22.39
C GLU A 297 11.61 6.32 -23.10
N GLU A 298 10.51 5.56 -23.17
CA GLU A 298 10.50 4.26 -23.88
C GLU A 298 10.50 4.38 -25.40
N GLU A 299 9.93 5.46 -25.96
CA GLU A 299 9.98 5.74 -27.40
C GLU A 299 11.40 6.14 -27.84
N ASP A 300 12.08 6.99 -27.07
CA ASP A 300 13.47 7.38 -27.34
C ASP A 300 14.43 6.16 -27.28
N GLU A 301 14.31 5.28 -26.27
CA GLU A 301 15.13 4.06 -26.18
C GLU A 301 14.89 3.09 -27.36
N ARG A 302 13.65 2.99 -27.86
CA ARG A 302 13.35 2.14 -29.04
C ARG A 302 13.92 2.73 -30.32
N VAL A 303 13.84 4.05 -30.50
CA VAL A 303 14.45 4.74 -31.65
C VAL A 303 15.98 4.60 -31.63
N GLU A 304 16.62 4.65 -30.45
CA GLU A 304 18.07 4.37 -30.33
C GLU A 304 18.43 2.92 -30.69
N VAL A 305 17.68 1.93 -30.24
CA VAL A 305 17.94 0.51 -30.56
C VAL A 305 17.74 0.22 -32.05
N ASP A 306 16.67 0.73 -32.65
CA ASP A 306 16.39 0.57 -34.09
C ASP A 306 17.40 1.36 -34.96
N GLY A 307 18.00 2.43 -34.43
CA GLY A 307 19.05 3.21 -35.08
C GLY A 307 20.42 2.53 -35.15
N VAL A 308 20.66 1.47 -34.35
CA VAL A 308 21.94 0.73 -34.30
C VAL A 308 21.94 -0.48 -35.25
N GLU A 309 20.79 -0.93 -35.76
CA GLU A 309 20.72 -2.00 -36.78
C GLU A 309 20.96 -1.50 -38.23
N GLY A 310 21.33 -0.22 -38.42
CA GLY A 310 21.54 0.41 -39.72
C GLY A 310 22.97 0.38 -40.30
N GLU A 311 23.98 -0.13 -39.60
CA GLU A 311 25.38 -0.15 -40.08
C GLU A 311 26.00 -1.57 -40.13
N LEU A 312 25.61 -2.34 -41.14
CA LEU A 312 26.43 -3.39 -41.77
C LEU A 312 26.24 -3.18 -43.28
N PHE A 313 27.26 -2.88 -44.09
CA PHE A 313 28.33 -3.78 -44.54
C PHE A 313 29.52 -2.97 -45.12
N PRO A 314 30.74 -3.55 -45.13
CA PRO A 314 31.56 -3.53 -46.32
C PRO A 314 31.56 -4.93 -46.96
N THR A 315 31.25 -4.94 -48.24
CA THR A 315 31.37 -6.06 -49.18
C THR A 315 32.80 -6.62 -49.18
N VAL A 316 32.96 -7.89 -48.81
CA VAL A 316 34.22 -8.61 -49.01
C VAL A 316 34.30 -9.03 -50.47
N GLY A 317 35.21 -8.38 -51.22
CA GLY A 317 35.48 -8.70 -52.62
C GLY A 317 36.22 -10.02 -52.77
N PHE A 318 35.67 -10.91 -53.59
CA PHE A 318 36.39 -12.04 -54.15
C PHE A 318 37.47 -11.53 -55.12
N SER A 319 38.73 -11.87 -54.85
CA SER A 319 39.82 -11.77 -55.83
C SER A 319 40.29 -13.17 -56.19
N CYS A 320 40.12 -13.52 -57.45
CA CYS A 320 40.62 -14.73 -58.08
C CYS A 320 42.01 -14.42 -58.65
N CYS A 321 43.04 -15.16 -58.24
CA CYS A 321 44.33 -15.24 -58.96
C CYS A 321 45.08 -16.53 -58.62
N CYS A 322 45.47 -17.22 -59.71
CA CYS A 322 46.30 -18.43 -59.85
C CYS A 322 45.67 -19.78 -59.50
#